data_AF-A0A0Q8Q215-F1
#
_entry.id   AF-A0A0Q8Q215-F1
#
_cell.length_a   1.000
_cell.length_b   1.000
_cell.length_c   1.000
_cell.angle_alpha   90.00
_cell.angle_beta   90.00
_cell.angle_gamma   90.00
#
_symmetry.space_group_name_H-M   'P 1'
#
loop_
_entity.id
_entity.type
_entity.pdbx_description
1 polymer ?
#
loop_
_entity_poly.entity_id
_entity_poly.type
_entity_poly.pdbx_seq_one_letter_code
_entity_poly.pdbx_strand_id
1 'polypeptide(L)'
;MVHPLLVGAAALLTGCGDQEAPSSSPSSAAPAAMGEEQVVADGLVISVSMESIGGDGERAWLNVMVNHDNRTDAELPLDAPELRCAQAGEPGRALSTDDAVEGSGGRSVEILFPLDADGTELRHCQSPAYVEIGTARWELGPDELSYVNAELARDPGRAYSWVATDGRYSSGYQVVFVPGLTTDEAVRILDPARGAPSEDDFDRVVVAEHEDGVVLFTYGYLPDLHVRALSRNGLAASYGNTVNGDDHVLVARDGKIVRSFDPFLAYDHLPSRALPEEMGLDLEEDTGPASWTLLERLTDMHVTQEWLESAHPAYLMKD
;
A
#
# COMPACT_ATOMS: atom_id res chain seq x y z
N MET A 1 -18.02 102.88 -19.44
CA MET A 1 -17.14 102.21 -20.41
C MET A 1 -15.88 101.76 -19.69
N VAL A 2 -15.82 100.50 -19.23
CA VAL A 2 -14.61 99.71 -18.97
C VAL A 2 -15.09 98.25 -18.84
N HIS A 3 -14.70 97.38 -19.78
CA HIS A 3 -14.46 95.96 -19.54
C HIS A 3 -13.03 95.86 -18.95
N PRO A 4 -12.68 94.89 -18.06
CA PRO A 4 -12.40 93.53 -18.58
C PRO A 4 -12.37 92.33 -17.60
N LEU A 5 -12.18 91.16 -18.23
CA LEU A 5 -11.37 89.98 -17.81
C LEU A 5 -11.98 88.93 -16.86
N LEU A 6 -12.59 87.93 -17.50
CA LEU A 6 -12.64 86.54 -17.02
C LEU A 6 -11.24 85.93 -17.06
N VAL A 7 -10.82 85.30 -15.96
CA VAL A 7 -9.69 84.38 -15.88
C VAL A 7 -10.26 82.95 -15.84
N GLY A 8 -9.96 82.16 -16.87
CA GLY A 8 -10.23 80.72 -16.90
C GLY A 8 -9.05 79.96 -16.30
N ALA A 9 -9.33 79.09 -15.33
CA ALA A 9 -8.40 78.09 -14.82
C ALA A 9 -8.72 76.74 -15.48
N ALA A 10 -7.78 76.23 -16.28
CA ALA A 10 -7.81 74.88 -16.82
C ALA A 10 -7.24 73.92 -15.77
N ALA A 11 -8.04 72.97 -15.31
CA ALA A 11 -7.59 71.85 -14.49
C ALA A 11 -7.10 70.72 -15.41
N LEU A 12 -5.83 70.35 -15.28
CA LEU A 12 -5.25 69.15 -15.89
C LEU A 12 -5.63 67.93 -15.03
N LEU A 13 -6.49 67.07 -15.56
CA LEU A 13 -6.76 65.73 -15.03
C LEU A 13 -5.68 64.77 -15.56
N THR A 14 -4.74 64.39 -14.70
CA THR A 14 -3.85 63.23 -14.92
C THR A 14 -4.64 61.95 -14.67
N GLY A 15 -4.83 61.16 -15.73
CA GLY A 15 -5.39 59.82 -15.63
C GLY A 15 -4.38 58.85 -15.01
N CYS A 16 -4.75 58.19 -13.92
CA CYS A 16 -4.07 57.00 -13.43
C CYS A 16 -4.44 55.85 -14.38
N GLY A 17 -3.45 55.31 -15.08
CA GLY A 17 -3.62 54.09 -15.87
C GLY A 17 -3.75 52.89 -14.93
N ASP A 18 -4.82 52.12 -15.10
CA ASP A 18 -4.96 50.79 -14.54
C ASP A 18 -3.90 49.89 -15.16
N GLN A 19 -2.85 49.62 -14.39
CA GLN A 19 -1.80 48.69 -14.76
C GLN A 19 -2.29 47.29 -14.39
N GLU A 20 -2.89 46.60 -15.36
CA GLU A 20 -3.21 45.16 -15.26
C GLU A 20 -1.96 44.42 -14.78
N ALA A 21 -2.04 43.88 -13.56
CA ALA A 21 -1.01 43.00 -13.04
C ALA A 21 -0.90 41.81 -14.01
N PRO A 22 0.30 41.45 -14.49
CA PRO A 22 0.45 40.32 -15.38
C PRO A 22 -0.04 39.07 -14.66
N SER A 23 -1.16 38.52 -15.12
CA SER A 23 -1.62 37.20 -14.73
C SER A 23 -0.64 36.18 -15.31
N SER A 24 0.44 35.90 -14.59
CA SER A 24 1.25 34.73 -14.86
C SER A 24 0.38 33.52 -14.54
N SER A 25 -0.22 32.91 -15.56
CA SER A 25 -0.74 31.56 -15.44
C SER A 25 0.40 30.71 -14.88
N PRO A 26 0.18 29.96 -13.78
CA PRO A 26 1.22 29.08 -13.26
C PRO A 26 1.64 28.16 -14.40
N SER A 27 2.89 28.30 -14.84
CA SER A 27 3.47 27.41 -15.82
C SER A 27 3.42 26.02 -15.20
N SER A 28 2.67 25.11 -15.81
CA SER A 28 2.75 23.68 -15.49
C SER A 28 4.22 23.31 -15.37
N ALA A 29 4.64 22.88 -14.18
CA ALA A 29 5.97 22.30 -14.03
C ALA A 29 6.07 21.10 -14.98
N ALA A 30 7.27 20.85 -15.51
CA ALA A 30 7.52 19.61 -16.21
C ALA A 30 7.33 18.44 -15.22
N PRO A 31 6.80 17.28 -15.65
CA PRO A 31 6.76 16.10 -14.79
C PRO A 31 8.17 15.77 -14.28
N ALA A 32 8.28 15.45 -12.99
CA ALA A 32 9.50 14.89 -12.41
C ALA A 32 9.46 13.36 -12.49
N ALA A 33 10.60 12.69 -12.33
CA ALA A 33 10.61 11.23 -12.22
C ALA A 33 10.06 10.78 -10.85
N MET A 34 9.58 9.53 -10.75
CA MET A 34 9.23 8.93 -9.46
C MET A 34 10.42 9.02 -8.49
N GLY A 35 10.16 9.45 -7.25
CA GLY A 35 11.15 9.68 -6.19
C GLY A 35 11.78 11.07 -6.19
N GLU A 36 11.64 11.87 -7.25
CA GLU A 36 12.16 13.24 -7.26
C GLU A 36 11.28 14.21 -6.46
N GLU A 37 11.90 15.16 -5.77
CA GLU A 37 11.20 16.19 -5.02
C GLU A 37 10.63 17.28 -5.94
N GLN A 38 9.40 17.73 -5.66
CA GLN A 38 8.76 18.87 -6.29
C GLN A 38 8.15 19.81 -5.26
N VAL A 39 8.18 21.11 -5.54
CA VAL A 39 7.47 22.11 -4.76
C VAL A 39 6.00 22.13 -5.20
N VAL A 40 5.09 21.77 -4.31
CA VAL A 40 3.65 21.66 -4.63
C VAL A 40 2.88 22.90 -4.18
N ALA A 41 3.33 23.53 -3.09
CA ALA A 41 2.85 24.83 -2.61
C ALA A 41 4.02 25.61 -1.97
N ASP A 42 3.81 26.89 -1.66
CA ASP A 42 4.84 27.67 -0.96
C ASP A 42 5.19 27.04 0.39
N GLY A 43 6.46 26.63 0.54
CA GLY A 43 6.94 25.92 1.72
C GLY A 43 6.61 24.43 1.80
N LEU A 44 5.92 23.83 0.81
CA LEU A 44 5.62 22.39 0.76
C LEU A 44 6.38 21.69 -0.37
N VAL A 45 7.27 20.78 0.01
CA VAL A 45 7.99 19.90 -0.92
C VAL A 45 7.46 18.48 -0.78
N ILE A 46 7.23 17.79 -1.89
CA ILE A 46 6.74 16.41 -1.92
C ILE A 46 7.62 15.57 -2.84
N SER A 47 7.85 14.31 -2.50
CA SER A 47 8.29 13.29 -3.45
C SER A 47 7.32 12.10 -3.42
N VAL A 48 7.13 11.47 -4.57
CA VAL A 48 6.24 10.31 -4.72
C VAL A 48 7.02 9.16 -5.33
N SER A 49 7.10 8.02 -4.65
CA SER A 49 7.72 6.80 -5.17
C SER A 49 6.71 5.65 -5.22
N MET A 50 6.79 4.82 -6.27
CA MET A 50 6.00 3.59 -6.35
C MET A 50 6.50 2.57 -5.34
N GLU A 51 5.60 1.95 -4.59
CA GLU A 51 5.95 0.89 -3.63
C GLU A 51 5.51 -0.48 -4.14
N SER A 52 4.23 -0.62 -4.49
CA SER A 52 3.63 -1.92 -4.80
C SER A 52 2.34 -1.76 -5.60
N ILE A 53 1.77 -2.89 -6.03
CA ILE A 53 0.48 -2.97 -6.73
C ILE A 53 -0.38 -3.97 -5.97
N GLY A 54 -1.53 -3.50 -5.51
CA GLY A 54 -2.47 -4.25 -4.71
C GLY A 54 -3.82 -4.47 -5.41
N GLY A 55 -4.64 -5.30 -4.78
CA GLY A 55 -5.96 -5.69 -5.23
C GLY A 55 -6.74 -6.41 -4.13
N ASP A 56 -8.06 -6.26 -4.14
CA ASP A 56 -9.01 -6.79 -3.14
C ASP A 56 -9.98 -7.85 -3.74
N GLY A 57 -9.74 -8.26 -4.98
CA GLY A 57 -10.59 -9.12 -5.79
C GLY A 57 -11.57 -8.35 -6.67
N GLU A 58 -11.83 -7.07 -6.37
CA GLU A 58 -12.76 -6.22 -7.13
C GLU A 58 -12.04 -5.13 -7.93
N ARG A 59 -11.00 -4.53 -7.36
CA ARG A 59 -10.27 -3.42 -7.95
C ARG A 59 -8.78 -3.49 -7.71
N ALA A 60 -8.02 -3.04 -8.70
CA ALA A 60 -6.59 -2.81 -8.60
C ALA A 60 -6.28 -1.43 -8.00
N TRP A 61 -5.17 -1.32 -7.26
CA TRP A 61 -4.58 -0.03 -6.88
C TRP A 61 -3.06 -0.03 -6.98
N LEU A 62 -2.51 1.17 -7.17
CA LEU A 62 -1.10 1.47 -7.09
C LEU A 62 -0.81 2.03 -5.69
N ASN A 63 0.08 1.38 -4.95
CA ASN A 63 0.61 1.91 -3.70
C ASN A 63 1.77 2.84 -3.99
N VAL A 64 1.71 4.05 -3.44
CA VAL A 64 2.79 5.03 -3.52
C VAL A 64 3.16 5.56 -2.15
N MET A 65 4.45 5.71 -1.89
CA MET A 65 4.96 6.46 -0.75
C MET A 65 4.98 7.94 -1.11
N VAL A 66 4.20 8.74 -0.37
CA VAL A 66 4.19 10.20 -0.46
C VAL A 66 4.99 10.75 0.71
N ASN A 67 6.21 11.18 0.44
CA ASN A 67 7.03 11.92 1.42
C ASN A 67 6.77 13.41 1.27
N HIS A 68 6.60 14.10 2.39
CA HIS A 68 6.40 15.54 2.42
C HIS A 68 7.34 16.22 3.40
N ASP A 69 7.71 17.45 3.06
CA ASP A 69 8.49 18.35 3.89
C ASP A 69 7.80 19.72 3.89
N ASN A 70 6.96 19.96 4.91
CA ASN A 70 6.35 21.25 5.17
C ASN A 70 7.34 22.10 5.98
N ARG A 71 7.95 23.07 5.29
CA ARG A 71 8.97 23.99 5.82
C ARG A 71 8.37 25.24 6.44
N THR A 72 7.07 25.24 6.68
CA THR A 72 6.34 26.31 7.36
C THR A 72 5.93 25.86 8.76
N ASP A 73 5.66 26.82 9.64
CA ASP A 73 5.11 26.53 10.98
C ASP A 73 3.58 26.34 10.95
N ALA A 74 2.97 26.29 9.76
CA ALA A 74 1.53 26.20 9.56
C ALA A 74 1.17 24.86 8.90
N GLU A 75 0.01 24.33 9.26
CA GLU A 75 -0.61 23.24 8.53
C GLU A 75 -0.97 23.70 7.11
N LEU A 76 -0.55 22.93 6.10
CA LEU A 76 -0.77 23.25 4.68
C LEU A 76 -1.73 22.22 4.06
N PRO A 77 -2.67 22.66 3.20
CA PRO A 77 -3.56 21.74 2.52
C PRO A 77 -2.78 20.82 1.58
N LEU A 78 -3.21 19.57 1.47
CA LEU A 78 -2.64 18.58 0.57
C LEU A 78 -3.75 18.01 -0.31
N ASP A 79 -3.63 18.22 -1.63
CA ASP A 79 -4.55 17.61 -2.58
C ASP A 79 -4.41 16.08 -2.59
N ALA A 80 -5.52 15.39 -2.85
CA ALA A 80 -5.54 13.94 -3.01
C ALA A 80 -4.68 13.50 -4.22
N PRO A 81 -3.79 12.48 -4.06
CA PRO A 81 -3.08 11.91 -5.19
C PRO A 81 -4.03 11.27 -6.21
N GLU A 82 -3.78 11.51 -7.49
CA GLU A 82 -4.50 10.94 -8.62
C GLU A 82 -3.55 10.22 -9.58
N LEU A 83 -3.93 9.03 -10.07
CA LEU A 83 -3.16 8.30 -11.09
C LEU A 83 -3.77 8.56 -12.48
N ARG A 84 -2.98 9.11 -13.39
CA ARG A 84 -3.39 9.35 -14.78
C ARG A 84 -2.66 8.40 -15.71
N CYS A 85 -3.41 7.75 -16.60
CA CYS A 85 -2.89 7.00 -17.75
C CYS A 85 -3.45 7.62 -19.03
N ALA A 86 -2.67 7.64 -20.12
CA ALA A 86 -3.01 8.38 -21.34
C ALA A 86 -4.34 7.96 -21.99
N GLN A 87 -4.71 6.69 -21.88
CA GLN A 87 -5.92 6.11 -22.45
C GLN A 87 -7.16 6.26 -21.57
N ALA A 88 -6.99 6.59 -20.29
CA ALA A 88 -8.10 6.67 -19.35
C ALA A 88 -8.88 7.98 -19.50
N GLY A 89 -10.21 7.89 -19.48
CA GLY A 89 -11.08 9.06 -19.54
C GLY A 89 -11.14 9.84 -18.22
N GLU A 90 -10.96 9.15 -17.09
CA GLU A 90 -10.97 9.71 -15.74
C GLU A 90 -9.73 9.22 -14.97
N PRO A 91 -9.19 10.02 -14.03
CA PRO A 91 -8.07 9.59 -13.21
C PRO A 91 -8.49 8.51 -12.20
N GLY A 92 -7.52 7.68 -11.85
CA GLY A 92 -7.54 6.88 -10.64
C GLY A 92 -7.49 7.78 -9.40
N ARG A 93 -8.14 7.37 -8.32
CA ARG A 93 -8.30 8.18 -7.10
C ARG A 93 -7.74 7.47 -5.89
N ALA A 94 -7.09 8.23 -5.01
CA ALA A 94 -6.69 7.74 -3.71
C ALA A 94 -7.89 7.23 -2.89
N LEU A 95 -7.73 6.10 -2.21
CA LEU A 95 -8.72 5.51 -1.30
C LEU A 95 -8.76 6.25 0.05
N SER A 96 -7.60 6.70 0.51
CA SER A 96 -7.44 7.48 1.75
C SER A 96 -6.55 8.68 1.50
N THR A 97 -6.95 9.83 2.04
CA THR A 97 -6.17 11.08 1.94
C THR A 97 -6.30 11.90 3.22
N ASP A 98 -5.20 12.55 3.56
CA ASP A 98 -5.21 13.65 4.54
C ASP A 98 -5.44 14.92 3.76
N ASP A 99 -6.36 15.74 4.24
CA ASP A 99 -6.66 17.03 3.62
C ASP A 99 -5.57 18.08 3.90
N ALA A 100 -4.65 17.80 4.83
CA ALA A 100 -3.57 18.69 5.23
C ALA A 100 -2.37 17.97 5.86
N VAL A 101 -1.22 18.64 5.89
CA VAL A 101 0.04 18.13 6.46
C VAL A 101 0.76 19.18 7.32
N GLU A 102 1.39 18.71 8.40
CA GLU A 102 2.23 19.50 9.32
C GLU A 102 3.62 18.86 9.42
N GLY A 103 4.68 19.69 9.40
CA GLY A 103 6.07 19.22 9.52
C GLY A 103 6.52 18.32 8.36
N SER A 104 7.46 17.41 8.64
CA SER A 104 7.98 16.48 7.64
C SER A 104 7.56 15.05 8.00
N GLY A 105 7.22 14.25 6.99
CA GLY A 105 6.74 12.88 7.17
C GLY A 105 6.61 12.12 5.86
N GLY A 106 6.13 10.89 5.96
CA GLY A 106 5.85 10.03 4.82
C GLY A 106 4.70 9.08 5.13
N ARG A 107 3.96 8.70 4.10
CA ARG A 107 2.88 7.70 4.21
C ARG A 107 2.69 6.95 2.89
N SER A 108 2.25 5.71 2.99
CA SER A 108 1.75 4.98 1.84
C SER A 108 0.33 5.44 1.50
N VAL A 109 0.01 5.53 0.21
CA VAL A 109 -1.30 5.90 -0.31
C VAL A 109 -1.70 4.91 -1.40
N GLU A 110 -2.87 4.32 -1.23
CA GLU A 110 -3.50 3.43 -2.22
C GLU A 110 -4.25 4.27 -3.26
N ILE A 111 -3.81 4.26 -4.52
CA ILE A 111 -4.48 4.96 -5.63
C ILE A 111 -5.12 3.92 -6.55
N LEU A 112 -6.45 3.90 -6.58
CA LEU A 112 -7.20 3.03 -7.49
C LEU A 112 -6.74 3.24 -8.93
N PHE A 113 -6.57 2.15 -9.70
CA PHE A 113 -6.33 2.30 -11.11
C PHE A 113 -7.54 2.97 -11.80
N PRO A 114 -7.28 3.86 -12.78
CA PRO A 114 -8.34 4.43 -13.58
C PRO A 114 -9.07 3.32 -14.36
N LEU A 115 -10.31 3.60 -14.75
CA LEU A 115 -11.07 2.73 -15.65
C LEU A 115 -10.78 3.09 -17.11
N ASP A 116 -10.93 2.13 -18.01
CA ASP A 116 -10.93 2.40 -19.45
C ASP A 116 -12.16 3.25 -19.83
N ALA A 117 -12.19 3.78 -21.05
CA ALA A 117 -13.26 4.65 -21.55
C ALA A 117 -14.65 3.98 -21.55
N ASP A 118 -14.71 2.65 -21.54
CA ASP A 118 -15.94 1.86 -21.43
C ASP A 118 -16.34 1.52 -19.98
N GLY A 119 -15.57 2.00 -18.99
CA GLY A 119 -15.79 1.75 -17.56
C GLY A 119 -15.27 0.41 -17.07
N THR A 120 -14.55 -0.35 -17.89
CA THR A 120 -13.91 -1.60 -17.46
C THR A 120 -12.59 -1.34 -16.75
N GLU A 121 -12.17 -2.31 -15.94
CA GLU A 121 -10.88 -2.24 -15.27
C GLU A 121 -9.74 -2.20 -16.27
N LEU A 122 -8.80 -1.31 -15.99
CA LEU A 122 -7.66 -1.13 -16.85
C LEU A 122 -6.68 -2.29 -16.71
N ARG A 123 -6.45 -3.01 -17.82
CA ARG A 123 -5.44 -4.08 -17.89
C ARG A 123 -4.05 -3.60 -18.34
N HIS A 124 -3.96 -2.34 -18.73
CA HIS A 124 -2.71 -1.75 -19.23
C HIS A 124 -2.75 -0.21 -19.11
N CYS A 125 -1.77 0.39 -18.44
CA CYS A 125 -1.54 1.83 -18.37
C CYS A 125 -0.58 2.28 -19.48
N GLN A 126 -1.03 3.16 -20.38
CA GLN A 126 -0.23 3.72 -21.47
C GLN A 126 0.41 5.05 -21.06
N SER A 127 1.61 5.28 -21.60
CA SER A 127 2.33 6.54 -21.47
C SER A 127 1.67 7.69 -22.27
N PRO A 128 1.71 8.95 -21.78
CA PRO A 128 2.24 9.33 -20.47
C PRO A 128 1.36 8.82 -19.32
N ALA A 129 2.02 8.31 -18.28
CA ALA A 129 1.39 7.85 -17.05
C ALA A 129 2.07 8.54 -15.87
N TYR A 130 1.31 9.11 -14.95
CA TYR A 130 1.87 9.88 -13.83
C TYR A 130 0.93 9.93 -12.63
N VAL A 131 1.52 10.10 -11.45
CA VAL A 131 0.80 10.50 -10.24
C VAL A 131 0.77 12.03 -10.18
N GLU A 132 -0.39 12.61 -9.92
CA GLU A 132 -0.62 14.05 -9.81
C GLU A 132 -1.05 14.40 -8.38
N ILE A 133 -0.45 15.44 -7.81
CA ILE A 133 -0.86 16.04 -6.53
C ILE A 133 -0.89 17.55 -6.76
N GLY A 134 -2.09 18.14 -6.80
CA GLY A 134 -2.30 19.53 -7.17
C GLY A 134 -1.76 19.83 -8.57
N THR A 135 -0.74 20.69 -8.68
CA THR A 135 -0.10 21.01 -9.96
C THR A 135 1.19 20.23 -10.24
N ALA A 136 1.66 19.43 -9.28
CA ALA A 136 2.89 18.64 -9.40
C ALA A 136 2.59 17.25 -9.98
N ARG A 137 3.54 16.71 -10.76
CA ARG A 137 3.37 15.45 -11.50
C ARG A 137 4.62 14.58 -11.45
N TRP A 138 4.48 13.33 -11.06
CA TRP A 138 5.56 12.34 -11.04
C TRP A 138 5.28 11.28 -12.10
N GLU A 139 6.10 11.26 -13.16
CA GLU A 139 5.95 10.36 -14.30
C GLU A 139 6.43 8.95 -13.94
N LEU A 140 5.58 7.95 -14.22
CA LEU A 140 5.98 6.55 -14.21
C LEU A 140 6.88 6.33 -15.42
N GLY A 141 8.16 6.09 -15.16
CA GLY A 141 9.15 5.81 -16.18
C GLY A 141 8.88 4.48 -16.91
N PRO A 142 9.66 4.17 -17.96
CA PRO A 142 9.46 2.95 -18.74
C PRO A 142 9.53 1.66 -17.92
N ASP A 143 10.41 1.61 -16.92
CA ASP A 143 10.61 0.43 -16.08
C ASP A 143 9.44 0.26 -15.10
N GLU A 144 9.02 1.34 -14.42
CA GLU A 144 7.84 1.34 -13.54
C GLU A 144 6.58 0.98 -14.33
N LEU A 145 6.40 1.56 -15.53
CA LEU A 145 5.23 1.29 -16.35
C LEU A 145 5.24 -0.15 -16.91
N SER A 146 6.42 -0.68 -17.25
CA SER A 146 6.56 -2.09 -17.65
C SER A 146 6.17 -3.03 -16.50
N TYR A 147 6.62 -2.71 -15.27
CA TYR A 147 6.27 -3.47 -14.08
C TYR A 147 4.76 -3.41 -13.80
N VAL A 148 4.18 -2.21 -13.78
CA VAL A 148 2.73 -2.00 -13.60
C VAL A 148 1.92 -2.83 -14.59
N ASN A 149 2.30 -2.80 -15.86
CA ASN A 149 1.58 -3.51 -16.90
C ASN A 149 1.75 -5.03 -16.83
N ALA A 150 2.86 -5.53 -16.31
CA ALA A 150 3.03 -6.95 -16.05
C ALA A 150 2.06 -7.41 -14.94
N GLU A 151 1.91 -6.62 -13.88
CA GLU A 151 1.02 -6.95 -12.77
C GLU A 151 -0.46 -6.83 -13.15
N LEU A 152 -0.88 -5.76 -13.84
CA LEU A 152 -2.25 -5.61 -14.33
C LEU A 152 -2.66 -6.74 -15.31
N ALA A 153 -1.70 -7.34 -16.00
CA ALA A 153 -1.96 -8.47 -16.90
C ALA A 153 -2.23 -9.79 -16.15
N ARG A 154 -1.76 -9.93 -14.90
CA ARG A 154 -1.89 -11.14 -14.04
C ARG A 154 -3.24 -11.26 -13.32
N ASP A 155 -4.18 -10.37 -13.62
CA ASP A 155 -5.45 -10.09 -12.94
C ASP A 155 -5.32 -8.85 -12.04
N PRO A 156 -5.80 -7.68 -12.50
CA PRO A 156 -5.45 -6.40 -11.91
C PRO A 156 -5.98 -6.28 -10.48
N GLY A 157 -7.16 -6.83 -10.19
CA GLY A 157 -7.75 -6.82 -8.85
C GLY A 157 -7.33 -8.01 -7.96
N ARG A 158 -6.36 -8.85 -8.34
CA ARG A 158 -6.07 -10.08 -7.58
C ARG A 158 -5.80 -9.81 -6.09
N ALA A 159 -6.50 -10.54 -5.23
CA ALA A 159 -6.38 -10.41 -3.78
C ALA A 159 -4.93 -10.64 -3.33
N TYR A 160 -4.46 -9.85 -2.37
CA TYR A 160 -3.12 -9.94 -1.80
C TYR A 160 -1.96 -9.70 -2.79
N SER A 161 -2.20 -9.14 -3.98
CA SER A 161 -1.11 -8.81 -4.93
C SER A 161 -0.02 -7.93 -4.32
N TRP A 162 -0.38 -7.08 -3.33
CA TRP A 162 0.56 -6.26 -2.59
C TRP A 162 1.66 -7.07 -1.89
N VAL A 163 1.39 -8.33 -1.52
CA VAL A 163 2.39 -9.22 -0.91
C VAL A 163 3.51 -9.56 -1.89
N ALA A 164 3.21 -9.71 -3.17
CA ALA A 164 4.20 -10.04 -4.21
C ALA A 164 5.00 -8.82 -4.68
N THR A 165 4.42 -7.63 -4.52
CA THR A 165 4.92 -6.41 -5.17
C THR A 165 5.56 -5.44 -4.19
N ASP A 166 5.27 -5.55 -2.89
CA ASP A 166 5.92 -4.77 -1.85
C ASP A 166 7.23 -5.43 -1.38
N GLY A 167 8.33 -4.68 -1.48
CA GLY A 167 9.66 -5.14 -1.08
C GLY A 167 9.79 -5.51 0.40
N ARG A 168 8.88 -5.07 1.28
CA ARG A 168 8.86 -5.48 2.70
C ARG A 168 8.42 -6.93 2.89
N TYR A 169 7.59 -7.44 1.96
CA TYR A 169 7.07 -8.80 1.99
C TYR A 169 7.74 -9.71 0.95
N SER A 170 8.72 -9.19 0.20
CA SER A 170 9.42 -9.98 -0.81
C SER A 170 10.38 -11.03 -0.25
N SER A 171 10.70 -11.01 1.05
CA SER A 171 11.80 -11.82 1.59
C SER A 171 11.77 -11.98 3.11
N GLY A 172 11.36 -13.16 3.59
CA GLY A 172 11.64 -13.62 4.95
C GLY A 172 10.57 -13.27 5.98
N TYR A 173 9.36 -13.82 5.86
CA TYR A 173 8.35 -13.70 6.90
C TYR A 173 7.48 -14.96 7.00
N GLN A 174 6.73 -15.05 8.09
CA GLN A 174 5.63 -15.98 8.25
C GLN A 174 4.41 -15.26 8.80
N VAL A 175 3.25 -15.58 8.22
CA VAL A 175 1.95 -15.19 8.72
C VAL A 175 1.14 -16.43 9.14
N VAL A 176 0.38 -16.33 10.23
CA VAL A 176 -0.48 -17.42 10.74
C VAL A 176 -1.86 -16.89 11.08
N PHE A 177 -2.90 -17.47 10.50
CA PHE A 177 -4.30 -17.12 10.76
C PHE A 177 -4.91 -18.18 11.70
N VAL A 178 -5.50 -17.74 12.80
CA VAL A 178 -6.09 -18.60 13.84
C VAL A 178 -7.51 -18.12 14.17
N PRO A 179 -8.54 -18.65 13.49
CA PRO A 179 -9.92 -18.22 13.71
C PRO A 179 -10.43 -18.60 15.09
N GLY A 180 -11.28 -17.74 15.65
CA GLY A 180 -11.99 -17.94 16.93
C GLY A 180 -11.11 -17.91 18.18
N LEU A 181 -9.83 -17.58 18.05
CA LEU A 181 -8.91 -17.43 19.17
C LEU A 181 -8.79 -15.94 19.53
N THR A 182 -8.64 -15.61 20.81
CA THR A 182 -8.29 -14.24 21.23
C THR A 182 -6.79 -14.08 21.45
N THR A 183 -6.30 -12.83 21.45
CA THR A 183 -4.86 -12.52 21.67
C THR A 183 -4.34 -13.09 22.98
N ASP A 184 -5.11 -12.98 24.07
CA ASP A 184 -4.71 -13.52 25.39
C ASP A 184 -4.57 -15.05 25.37
N GLU A 185 -5.39 -15.74 24.58
CA GLU A 185 -5.30 -17.19 24.43
C GLU A 185 -4.12 -17.58 23.55
N ALA A 186 -3.88 -16.86 22.45
CA ALA A 186 -2.71 -17.04 21.60
C ALA A 186 -1.42 -16.90 22.41
N VAL A 187 -1.28 -15.78 23.14
CA VAL A 187 -0.12 -15.49 24.00
C VAL A 187 0.06 -16.56 25.07
N ARG A 188 -1.03 -17.04 25.68
CA ARG A 188 -0.96 -18.13 26.68
C ARG A 188 -0.52 -19.46 26.07
N ILE A 189 -0.90 -19.75 24.82
CA ILE A 189 -0.51 -20.98 24.11
C ILE A 189 0.95 -20.92 23.68
N LEU A 190 1.38 -19.76 23.17
CA LEU A 190 2.75 -19.51 22.70
C LEU A 190 3.74 -19.35 23.85
N ASP A 191 3.29 -18.86 25.01
CA ASP A 191 4.11 -18.54 26.18
C ASP A 191 5.39 -17.73 25.84
N PRO A 192 5.27 -16.59 25.13
CA PRO A 192 6.42 -15.81 24.68
C PRO A 192 7.18 -15.21 25.87
N ALA A 193 8.47 -14.94 25.66
CA ALA A 193 9.27 -14.16 26.59
C ALA A 193 8.81 -12.70 26.62
N ARG A 194 8.69 -12.13 27.82
CA ARG A 194 8.48 -10.69 28.00
C ARG A 194 9.85 -10.00 27.97
N GLY A 195 10.24 -9.50 26.80
CA GLY A 195 11.47 -8.72 26.60
C GLY A 195 11.18 -7.31 26.11
N ALA A 196 12.09 -6.36 26.36
CA ALA A 196 12.07 -5.08 25.68
C ALA A 196 12.49 -5.30 24.20
N PRO A 197 11.93 -4.53 23.25
CA PRO A 197 12.39 -4.56 21.86
C PRO A 197 13.91 -4.36 21.74
N SER A 198 14.57 -5.12 20.87
CA SER A 198 15.91 -4.83 20.36
C SER A 198 15.89 -4.55 18.86
N GLU A 199 16.90 -3.86 18.34
CA GLU A 199 17.00 -3.53 16.91
C GLU A 199 17.17 -4.76 16.00
N ASP A 200 17.56 -5.91 16.56
CA ASP A 200 17.85 -7.16 15.84
C ASP A 200 16.76 -8.25 16.02
N ASP A 201 15.55 -7.88 16.43
CA ASP A 201 14.49 -8.83 16.83
C ASP A 201 13.77 -9.52 15.64
N PHE A 202 14.47 -10.32 14.82
CA PHE A 202 13.85 -11.18 13.81
C PHE A 202 12.83 -12.18 14.41
N ASP A 203 13.01 -12.57 15.67
CA ASP A 203 12.17 -13.54 16.39
C ASP A 203 10.93 -12.92 17.06
N ARG A 204 10.62 -11.65 16.75
CA ARG A 204 9.37 -11.03 17.18
C ARG A 204 8.20 -11.60 16.42
N VAL A 205 7.16 -11.95 17.18
CA VAL A 205 5.87 -12.32 16.66
C VAL A 205 4.88 -11.23 17.08
N VAL A 206 4.41 -10.49 16.08
CA VAL A 206 3.20 -9.68 16.20
C VAL A 206 2.06 -10.65 16.45
N VAL A 207 1.31 -10.45 17.53
CA VAL A 207 0.11 -11.22 17.84
C VAL A 207 -1.01 -10.22 17.99
N ALA A 208 -1.85 -10.12 16.96
CA ALA A 208 -2.85 -9.09 16.88
C ALA A 208 -4.24 -9.69 16.69
N GLU A 209 -5.20 -9.08 17.39
CA GLU A 209 -6.60 -9.45 17.26
C GLU A 209 -7.12 -8.98 15.89
N HIS A 210 -7.90 -9.85 15.28
CA HIS A 210 -8.67 -9.61 14.09
C HIS A 210 -10.14 -9.88 14.42
N GLU A 211 -11.09 -9.33 13.65
CA GLU A 211 -12.53 -9.46 13.95
C GLU A 211 -12.99 -10.91 14.17
N ASP A 212 -12.39 -11.86 13.46
CA ASP A 212 -12.73 -13.29 13.49
C ASP A 212 -11.68 -14.19 14.15
N GLY A 213 -10.63 -13.63 14.78
CA GLY A 213 -9.61 -14.43 15.45
C GLY A 213 -8.31 -13.69 15.76
N VAL A 214 -7.19 -14.39 15.65
CA VAL A 214 -5.85 -13.80 15.81
C VAL A 214 -5.01 -14.06 14.58
N VAL A 215 -4.29 -13.04 14.17
CA VAL A 215 -3.26 -13.13 13.13
C VAL A 215 -1.90 -12.93 13.79
N LEU A 216 -0.97 -13.82 13.45
CA LEU A 216 0.41 -13.76 13.89
C LEU A 216 1.28 -13.40 12.70
N PHE A 217 2.21 -12.47 12.87
CA PHE A 217 3.16 -12.09 11.83
C PHE A 217 4.57 -12.00 12.41
N THR A 218 5.55 -12.57 11.73
CA THR A 218 6.95 -12.59 12.17
C THR A 218 7.90 -12.58 10.99
N TYR A 219 9.08 -11.99 11.15
CA TYR A 219 10.19 -12.06 10.18
C TYR A 219 11.09 -13.29 10.43
N GLY A 220 10.73 -14.13 11.40
CA GLY A 220 11.27 -15.47 11.62
C GLY A 220 10.28 -16.55 11.21
N TYR A 221 10.40 -17.73 11.83
CA TYR A 221 9.44 -18.83 11.67
C TYR A 221 8.99 -19.34 13.03
N LEU A 222 7.68 -19.44 13.22
CA LEU A 222 7.09 -20.22 14.29
C LEU A 222 7.27 -21.71 13.99
N PRO A 223 7.91 -22.47 14.89
CA PRO A 223 7.96 -23.92 14.77
C PRO A 223 6.57 -24.55 14.61
N ASP A 224 6.45 -25.59 13.80
CA ASP A 224 5.21 -26.36 13.57
C ASP A 224 4.47 -26.74 14.86
N LEU A 225 5.20 -26.99 15.95
CA LEU A 225 4.63 -27.33 17.25
C LEU A 225 3.72 -26.20 17.79
N HIS A 226 4.06 -24.93 17.53
CA HIS A 226 3.27 -23.78 17.93
C HIS A 226 2.02 -23.64 17.06
N VAL A 227 2.13 -23.78 15.74
CA VAL A 227 0.95 -23.76 14.85
C VAL A 227 -0.01 -24.89 15.21
N ARG A 228 0.51 -26.08 15.50
CA ARG A 228 -0.29 -27.18 16.05
C ARG A 228 -0.92 -26.83 17.39
N ALA A 229 -0.18 -26.21 18.30
CA ALA A 229 -0.70 -25.82 19.60
C ALA A 229 -1.86 -24.81 19.50
N LEU A 230 -1.75 -23.85 18.58
CA LEU A 230 -2.80 -22.87 18.27
C LEU A 230 -4.06 -23.56 17.70
N SER A 231 -3.90 -24.55 16.82
CA SER A 231 -5.01 -25.29 16.22
C SER A 231 -5.73 -26.29 17.15
N ARG A 232 -5.35 -26.42 18.44
CA ARG A 232 -5.83 -27.55 19.30
C ARG A 232 -7.35 -27.69 19.40
N ASN A 233 -8.09 -26.58 19.28
CA ASN A 233 -9.55 -26.54 19.36
C ASN A 233 -10.17 -25.94 18.08
N GLY A 234 -9.50 -26.05 16.94
CA GLY A 234 -9.96 -25.44 15.70
C GLY A 234 -8.95 -25.59 14.58
N LEU A 235 -8.66 -24.47 13.91
CA LEU A 235 -7.80 -24.38 12.74
C LEU A 235 -6.66 -23.40 13.01
N ALA A 236 -5.49 -23.68 12.47
CA ALA A 236 -4.45 -22.68 12.24
C ALA A 236 -3.86 -22.94 10.86
N ALA A 237 -3.73 -21.88 10.06
CA ALA A 237 -3.14 -21.96 8.72
C ALA A 237 -2.03 -20.92 8.63
N SER A 238 -0.88 -21.29 8.09
CA SER A 238 0.26 -20.39 7.94
C SER A 238 0.85 -20.46 6.55
N TYR A 239 1.42 -19.33 6.14
CA TYR A 239 2.31 -19.21 4.98
C TYR A 239 3.56 -18.49 5.46
N GLY A 240 4.73 -18.97 5.05
CA GLY A 240 5.95 -18.21 5.20
C GLY A 240 6.89 -18.40 4.03
N ASN A 241 7.70 -17.39 3.76
CA ASN A 241 8.74 -17.42 2.73
C ASN A 241 10.11 -17.11 3.32
N THR A 242 11.16 -17.53 2.61
CA THR A 242 12.54 -17.16 2.93
C THR A 242 13.15 -16.33 1.81
N VAL A 243 14.26 -15.66 2.11
CA VAL A 243 15.06 -14.95 1.11
C VAL A 243 15.62 -15.85 0.00
N ASN A 244 15.64 -17.18 0.22
CA ASN A 244 16.12 -18.16 -0.76
C ASN A 244 14.99 -18.74 -1.62
N GLY A 245 13.74 -18.31 -1.42
CA GLY A 245 12.56 -18.84 -2.10
C GLY A 245 12.08 -20.19 -1.57
N ASP A 246 12.47 -20.56 -0.34
CA ASP A 246 11.80 -21.66 0.36
C ASP A 246 10.47 -21.13 0.92
N ASP A 247 9.37 -21.64 0.41
CA ASP A 247 8.02 -21.25 0.78
C ASP A 247 7.36 -22.38 1.57
N HIS A 248 6.48 -22.06 2.51
CA HIS A 248 5.87 -23.09 3.34
C HIS A 248 4.45 -22.73 3.73
N VAL A 249 3.50 -23.47 3.16
CA VAL A 249 2.11 -23.51 3.63
C VAL A 249 1.96 -24.67 4.60
N LEU A 250 1.43 -24.38 5.80
CA LEU A 250 1.11 -25.39 6.81
C LEU A 250 -0.31 -25.18 7.32
N VAL A 251 -1.11 -26.25 7.33
CA VAL A 251 -2.48 -26.23 7.85
C VAL A 251 -2.60 -27.28 8.95
N ALA A 252 -3.00 -26.85 10.13
CA ALA A 252 -3.26 -27.70 11.27
C ALA A 252 -4.73 -27.61 11.72
N ARG A 253 -5.36 -28.76 11.97
CA ARG A 253 -6.72 -28.90 12.49
C ARG A 253 -6.70 -29.78 13.74
N ASP A 254 -7.33 -29.32 14.82
CA ASP A 254 -7.42 -30.04 16.11
C ASP A 254 -6.05 -30.56 16.62
N GLY A 255 -5.01 -29.74 16.49
CA GLY A 255 -3.64 -30.07 16.92
C GLY A 255 -2.85 -31.00 15.99
N LYS A 256 -3.37 -31.29 14.80
CA LYS A 256 -2.74 -32.18 13.80
C LYS A 256 -2.51 -31.44 12.49
N ILE A 257 -1.31 -31.57 11.93
CA ILE A 257 -1.02 -31.07 10.58
C ILE A 257 -1.78 -31.94 9.58
N VAL A 258 -2.58 -31.30 8.73
CA VAL A 258 -3.39 -31.95 7.68
C VAL A 258 -2.88 -31.65 6.27
N ARG A 259 -2.10 -30.57 6.11
CA ARG A 259 -1.45 -30.16 4.86
C ARG A 259 -0.13 -29.44 5.19
N SER A 260 0.94 -29.74 4.48
CA SER A 260 2.23 -29.07 4.66
C SER A 260 3.08 -29.20 3.38
N PHE A 261 3.28 -28.11 2.66
CA PHE A 261 3.97 -28.11 1.37
C PHE A 261 4.65 -26.78 1.07
N ASP A 262 5.61 -26.84 0.15
CA ASP A 262 6.24 -25.72 -0.50
C ASP A 262 5.57 -25.51 -1.86
N PRO A 263 4.79 -24.44 -2.04
CA PRO A 263 4.15 -24.13 -3.32
C PRO A 263 5.16 -23.79 -4.43
N PHE A 264 6.22 -23.04 -4.11
CA PHE A 264 7.22 -22.60 -5.08
C PHE A 264 8.06 -23.77 -5.62
N LEU A 265 8.44 -24.71 -4.76
CA LEU A 265 9.20 -25.91 -5.14
C LEU A 265 8.31 -27.10 -5.53
N ALA A 266 6.98 -26.94 -5.48
CA ALA A 266 6.00 -28.01 -5.63
C ALA A 266 6.32 -29.24 -4.75
N TYR A 267 6.82 -29.01 -3.53
CA TYR A 267 7.32 -30.05 -2.64
C TYR A 267 6.38 -30.33 -1.47
N ASP A 268 5.94 -31.57 -1.31
CA ASP A 268 5.03 -31.96 -0.23
C ASP A 268 5.81 -32.45 1.01
N HIS A 269 6.02 -31.58 2.01
CA HIS A 269 6.71 -31.93 3.26
C HIS A 269 5.97 -33.03 4.04
N LEU A 270 4.64 -33.06 3.93
CA LEU A 270 3.81 -34.12 4.48
C LEU A 270 2.93 -34.69 3.37
N PRO A 271 3.23 -35.90 2.84
CA PRO A 271 2.45 -36.54 1.80
C PRO A 271 0.94 -36.53 2.11
N SER A 272 0.22 -35.61 1.48
CA SER A 272 -1.17 -35.28 1.77
C SER A 272 -1.92 -35.00 0.47
N ARG A 273 -3.25 -35.00 0.55
CA ARG A 273 -4.05 -34.57 -0.59
C ARG A 273 -4.20 -33.06 -0.52
N ALA A 274 -4.19 -32.42 -1.69
CA ALA A 274 -4.59 -31.03 -1.81
C ALA A 274 -5.99 -30.83 -1.19
N LEU A 275 -6.13 -29.73 -0.46
CA LEU A 275 -7.38 -29.29 0.13
C LEU A 275 -8.30 -28.75 -0.98
N PRO A 276 -9.64 -28.89 -0.86
CA PRO A 276 -10.58 -28.26 -1.80
C PRO A 276 -10.36 -26.75 -1.98
N GLU A 277 -9.93 -26.07 -0.92
CA GLU A 277 -9.67 -24.62 -0.86
C GLU A 277 -8.48 -24.19 -1.75
N GLU A 278 -7.56 -25.12 -2.08
CA GLU A 278 -6.44 -24.90 -3.02
C GLU A 278 -6.91 -24.77 -4.48
N MET A 279 -8.15 -25.18 -4.80
CA MET A 279 -8.63 -25.24 -6.17
C MET A 279 -8.68 -23.85 -6.83
N GLY A 280 -8.03 -23.75 -7.99
CA GLY A 280 -8.01 -22.53 -8.82
C GLY A 280 -7.02 -21.47 -8.37
N LEU A 281 -6.21 -21.73 -7.35
CA LEU A 281 -5.10 -20.85 -6.95
C LEU A 281 -3.86 -21.13 -7.82
N ASP A 282 -3.17 -20.07 -8.22
CA ASP A 282 -1.89 -20.16 -8.93
C ASP A 282 -0.72 -20.20 -7.93
N LEU A 283 -0.49 -21.38 -7.36
CA LEU A 283 0.57 -21.60 -6.37
C LEU A 283 1.98 -21.75 -7.00
N GLU A 284 2.09 -21.73 -8.34
CA GLU A 284 3.36 -21.91 -9.05
C GLU A 284 3.96 -20.57 -9.49
N GLU A 285 3.15 -19.71 -10.10
CA GLU A 285 3.61 -18.44 -10.69
C GLU A 285 3.17 -17.20 -9.88
N ASP A 286 2.27 -17.40 -8.91
CA ASP A 286 1.73 -16.35 -8.04
C ASP A 286 1.69 -16.74 -6.56
N THR A 287 2.77 -17.37 -6.11
CA THR A 287 2.84 -18.11 -4.85
C THR A 287 2.39 -17.33 -3.61
N GLY A 288 2.89 -16.12 -3.40
CA GLY A 288 2.57 -15.33 -2.21
C GLY A 288 1.09 -14.97 -2.14
N PRO A 289 0.54 -14.25 -3.13
CA PRO A 289 -0.87 -13.89 -3.19
C PRO A 289 -1.81 -15.09 -3.17
N ALA A 290 -1.47 -16.16 -3.89
CA ALA A 290 -2.21 -17.42 -3.86
C ALA A 290 -2.19 -18.07 -2.46
N SER A 291 -1.06 -18.05 -1.77
CA SER A 291 -0.93 -18.65 -0.43
C SER A 291 -1.70 -17.85 0.63
N TRP A 292 -1.66 -16.52 0.59
CA TRP A 292 -2.50 -15.68 1.45
C TRP A 292 -3.98 -15.89 1.18
N THR A 293 -4.38 -15.96 -0.09
CA THR A 293 -5.76 -16.28 -0.48
C THR A 293 -6.18 -17.66 0.03
N LEU A 294 -5.28 -18.65 0.04
CA LEU A 294 -5.55 -19.95 0.63
C LEU A 294 -5.79 -19.85 2.15
N LEU A 295 -5.01 -19.05 2.88
CA LEU A 295 -5.22 -18.86 4.32
C LEU A 295 -6.59 -18.25 4.60
N GLU A 296 -6.97 -17.21 3.84
CA GLU A 296 -8.29 -16.60 3.93
C GLU A 296 -9.39 -17.63 3.66
N ARG A 297 -9.35 -18.36 2.54
CA ARG A 297 -10.36 -19.39 2.20
C ARG A 297 -10.52 -20.46 3.28
N LEU A 298 -9.43 -20.81 3.97
CA LEU A 298 -9.46 -21.81 5.03
C LEU A 298 -10.07 -21.28 6.32
N THR A 299 -9.86 -20.00 6.62
CA THR A 299 -10.13 -19.41 7.95
C THR A 299 -11.29 -18.44 7.96
N ASP A 300 -11.76 -17.98 6.80
CA ASP A 300 -12.72 -16.89 6.60
C ASP A 300 -12.21 -15.54 7.17
N MET A 301 -10.90 -15.41 7.35
CA MET A 301 -10.25 -14.19 7.86
C MET A 301 -9.58 -13.43 6.72
N HIS A 302 -9.99 -12.19 6.48
CA HIS A 302 -9.38 -11.30 5.49
C HIS A 302 -8.42 -10.31 6.16
N VAL A 303 -7.17 -10.22 5.70
CA VAL A 303 -6.17 -9.31 6.29
C VAL A 303 -5.76 -8.26 5.27
N THR A 304 -6.09 -7.00 5.54
CA THR A 304 -5.69 -5.89 4.65
C THR A 304 -4.23 -5.50 4.87
N GLN A 305 -3.64 -4.87 3.85
CA GLN A 305 -2.31 -4.25 3.97
C GLN A 305 -2.29 -3.20 5.08
N GLU A 306 -3.29 -2.31 5.11
CA GLU A 306 -3.45 -1.30 6.17
C GLU A 306 -3.47 -1.93 7.57
N TRP A 307 -4.24 -3.00 7.76
CA TRP A 307 -4.26 -3.71 9.03
C TRP A 307 -2.86 -4.19 9.37
N LEU A 308 -2.14 -4.82 8.44
CA LEU A 308 -0.81 -5.38 8.70
C LEU A 308 0.23 -4.32 9.06
N GLU A 309 0.13 -3.14 8.46
CA GLU A 309 1.04 -2.00 8.69
C GLU A 309 0.72 -1.19 9.95
N SER A 310 -0.48 -1.37 10.52
CA SER A 310 -0.88 -0.68 11.73
C SER A 310 -0.08 -1.14 12.97
N ALA A 311 -0.09 -0.31 14.01
CA ALA A 311 0.65 -0.59 15.23
C ALA A 311 -0.02 -1.71 16.04
N HIS A 312 0.68 -2.85 16.13
CA HIS A 312 0.20 -4.03 16.84
C HIS A 312 1.05 -4.43 18.06
N PRO A 313 0.48 -5.12 19.05
CA PRO A 313 1.26 -5.78 20.09
C PRO A 313 2.23 -6.82 19.51
N ALA A 314 3.49 -6.75 19.93
CA ALA A 314 4.53 -7.69 19.53
C ALA A 314 5.18 -8.34 20.75
N TYR A 315 5.47 -9.63 20.62
CA TYR A 315 6.02 -10.47 21.68
C TYR A 315 7.28 -11.19 21.18
N LEU A 316 8.22 -11.48 22.08
CA LEU A 316 9.44 -12.21 21.75
C LEU A 316 9.21 -13.70 21.97
N MET A 317 9.41 -14.54 20.96
CA MET A 317 9.33 -15.98 21.16
C MET A 317 10.52 -16.49 21.98
N LYS A 318 10.31 -17.56 22.75
CA LYS A 318 11.42 -18.28 23.37
C LYS A 318 11.99 -19.25 22.33
N ASP A 319 13.31 -19.30 22.23
CA ASP A 319 14.05 -20.33 21.49
C ASP A 319 13.67 -21.75 21.95
#